data_AF-A0A973JG24-F1
#
_entry.id   AF-A0A973JG24-F1
#
_cell.length_a   1.000
_cell.length_b   1.000
_cell.length_c   1.000
_cell.angle_alpha   90.00
_cell.angle_beta   90.00
_cell.angle_gamma   90.00
#
_symmetry.space_group_name_H-M   'P 1'
#
loop_
_entity.id
_entity.type
_entity.pdbx_description
1 polymer ?
#
loop_
_entity_poly.entity_id
_entity_poly.type
_entity_poly.pdbx_seq_one_letter_code
_entity_poly.pdbx_strand_id
1 'polypeptide(L)'
;MIVTCPKCKAPTQLDHAEIPENGTDRICDACKSRFWLYKESFGGRALKKSGDIFCAGCGEELDRSIACPSCGKLYPAFVFAQATKAAPKRTVHVRSTYYIRRRPTRKPIPKKTIAPKKPTQILSIFNKYTISAALLVVLITAGVVVYSKMKAVKKYSENYTKVLYGIKAGTDICLKPFEKVASSSGSSYSPYDPTPSLSSSEQSRLNIIKAKVDTSMKKMENPPEKFVTAKEKLNNLYGVYAKIHAFALQPSGTMQKDVDAAEKMKIEFKISSQELKSALPKQLSVELENARAKYRNLRDF
;
A
#
# COMPACT_ATOMS: atom_id res chain seq x y z
N MET A 1 -23.90 -3.17 -28.73
CA MET A 1 -23.70 -4.49 -28.07
C MET A 1 -25.04 -5.01 -27.57
N ILE A 2 -25.25 -6.33 -27.57
CA ILE A 2 -26.47 -6.95 -27.02
C ILE A 2 -26.13 -7.47 -25.63
N VAL A 3 -26.88 -7.07 -24.62
CA VAL A 3 -26.76 -7.60 -23.26
C VAL A 3 -28.05 -8.29 -22.88
N THR A 4 -27.95 -9.47 -22.27
CA THR A 4 -29.09 -10.22 -21.77
C THR A 4 -29.52 -9.70 -20.40
N CYS A 5 -30.82 -9.46 -20.23
CA CYS A 5 -31.36 -9.10 -18.92
C CYS A 5 -31.20 -10.28 -17.94
N PRO A 6 -30.58 -10.10 -16.77
CA PRO A 6 -30.35 -11.20 -15.84
C PRO A 6 -31.63 -11.76 -15.19
N LYS A 7 -32.78 -11.08 -15.33
CA LYS A 7 -34.06 -11.53 -14.78
C LYS A 7 -34.95 -12.24 -15.80
N CYS A 8 -35.15 -11.66 -16.98
CA CYS A 8 -36.05 -12.21 -18.00
C CYS A 8 -35.33 -12.76 -19.24
N LYS A 9 -33.99 -12.66 -19.32
CA LYS A 9 -33.16 -13.05 -20.45
C LYS A 9 -33.45 -12.34 -21.78
N ALA A 10 -34.30 -11.31 -21.79
CA ALA A 10 -34.54 -10.52 -22.99
C ALA A 10 -33.26 -9.79 -23.44
N PRO A 11 -32.93 -9.80 -24.74
CA PRO A 11 -31.81 -9.03 -25.28
C PRO A 11 -32.11 -7.53 -25.20
N THR A 12 -31.13 -6.74 -24.80
CA THR A 12 -31.20 -5.27 -24.73
C THR A 12 -30.03 -4.70 -25.53
N GLN A 13 -30.33 -3.84 -26.51
CA GLN A 13 -29.30 -3.18 -27.31
C GLN A 13 -28.76 -1.98 -26.53
N LEU A 14 -27.45 -1.93 -26.36
CA LEU A 14 -26.74 -0.88 -25.62
C LEU A 14 -25.60 -0.32 -26.47
N ASP A 15 -25.36 0.98 -26.36
CA ASP A 15 -24.13 1.60 -26.85
C ASP A 15 -23.01 1.40 -25.81
N HIS A 16 -21.85 0.95 -26.28
CA HIS A 16 -20.69 0.70 -25.43
C HIS A 16 -20.13 2.00 -24.84
N ALA A 17 -20.26 3.12 -25.55
CA ALA A 17 -19.78 4.42 -25.09
C ALA A 17 -20.50 4.91 -23.80
N GLU A 18 -21.71 4.41 -23.54
CA GLU A 18 -22.55 4.85 -22.41
C GLU A 18 -22.26 4.11 -21.10
N ILE A 19 -21.27 3.20 -21.06
CA ILE A 19 -21.00 2.38 -19.87
C ILE A 19 -19.76 2.93 -19.15
N PRO A 20 -19.94 3.73 -18.08
CA PRO A 20 -18.83 4.27 -17.31
C PRO A 20 -18.10 3.16 -16.53
N GLU A 21 -16.84 3.40 -16.17
CA GLU A 21 -16.04 2.46 -15.36
C GLU A 21 -16.70 2.13 -14.01
N ASN A 22 -17.44 3.09 -13.44
CA ASN A 22 -18.15 2.92 -12.17
C ASN A 22 -19.46 2.13 -12.30
N GLY A 23 -19.88 1.77 -13.51
CA GLY A 23 -21.16 1.11 -13.79
C GLY A 23 -22.36 2.05 -13.85
N THR A 24 -23.45 1.57 -14.44
CA THR A 24 -24.72 2.28 -14.62
C THR A 24 -25.90 1.35 -14.36
N ASP A 25 -26.97 1.89 -13.76
CA ASP A 25 -28.27 1.23 -13.72
C ASP A 25 -28.93 1.30 -15.10
N ARG A 26 -29.60 0.22 -15.52
CA ARG A 26 -30.47 0.19 -16.71
C ARG A 26 -31.79 -0.49 -16.37
N ILE A 27 -32.83 -0.12 -17.11
CA ILE A 27 -34.16 -0.72 -17.01
C ILE A 27 -34.34 -1.61 -18.24
N CYS A 28 -34.74 -2.87 -18.02
CA CYS A 28 -35.02 -3.78 -19.13
C CYS A 28 -36.34 -3.41 -19.81
N ASP A 29 -36.34 -3.29 -21.14
CA ASP A 29 -37.55 -2.89 -21.87
C ASP A 29 -38.66 -3.93 -21.80
N ALA A 30 -38.32 -5.22 -21.73
CA ALA A 30 -39.26 -6.33 -21.69
C ALA A 30 -39.92 -6.52 -20.32
N CYS A 31 -39.15 -6.60 -19.24
CA CYS A 31 -39.69 -6.89 -17.89
C CYS A 31 -39.75 -5.68 -16.95
N LYS A 32 -39.33 -4.49 -17.41
CA LYS A 32 -39.24 -3.23 -16.64
C LYS A 32 -38.41 -3.31 -15.34
N SER A 33 -37.64 -4.38 -15.18
CA SER A 33 -36.80 -4.55 -14.00
C SER A 33 -35.49 -3.78 -14.15
N ARG A 34 -35.00 -3.22 -13.03
CA ARG A 34 -33.67 -2.61 -12.96
C ARG A 34 -32.60 -3.69 -12.87
N PHE A 35 -31.50 -3.48 -13.58
CA PHE A 35 -30.27 -4.26 -13.49
C PHE A 35 -29.04 -3.33 -13.60
N TRP A 36 -27.93 -3.77 -13.02
CA TRP A 36 -26.69 -3.00 -12.96
C TRP A 36 -25.71 -3.51 -14.01
N LEU A 37 -25.21 -2.62 -14.85
CA LEU A 37 -24.13 -2.88 -15.80
C LEU A 37 -22.84 -2.28 -15.29
N TYR A 38 -21.74 -3.03 -15.38
CA TYR A 38 -20.43 -2.45 -15.10
C TYR A 38 -19.31 -3.14 -15.87
N LYS A 39 -18.21 -2.41 -15.99
CA LYS A 39 -17.00 -2.84 -16.68
C LYS A 39 -15.99 -3.34 -15.63
N GLU A 40 -15.44 -4.52 -15.84
CA GLU A 40 -14.42 -5.10 -14.97
C GLU A 40 -13.23 -5.57 -15.82
N SER A 41 -12.03 -5.55 -15.22
CA SER A 41 -10.83 -6.06 -15.88
C SER A 41 -10.86 -7.59 -15.92
N PHE A 42 -10.15 -8.20 -16.88
CA PHE A 42 -10.11 -9.65 -17.06
C PHE A 42 -9.80 -10.43 -15.76
N GLY A 43 -8.96 -9.87 -14.87
CA GLY A 43 -8.62 -10.49 -13.59
C GLY A 43 -9.81 -10.73 -12.66
N GLY A 44 -10.89 -9.95 -12.76
CA GLY A 44 -12.12 -10.15 -11.98
C GLY A 44 -12.91 -11.40 -12.37
N ARG A 45 -12.62 -11.98 -13.54
CA ARG A 45 -13.32 -13.15 -14.09
C ARG A 45 -13.21 -14.38 -13.19
N ALA A 46 -12.06 -14.61 -12.58
CA ALA A 46 -11.84 -15.75 -11.68
C ALA A 46 -12.76 -15.73 -10.44
N LEU A 47 -13.31 -14.56 -10.09
CA LEU A 47 -14.19 -14.39 -8.94
C LEU A 47 -15.67 -14.63 -9.29
N LYS A 48 -16.01 -14.83 -10.56
CA LYS A 48 -17.39 -15.01 -11.02
C LYS A 48 -17.67 -16.49 -11.26
N LYS A 49 -18.72 -16.98 -10.59
CA LYS A 49 -19.18 -18.38 -10.70
C LYS A 49 -20.26 -18.57 -11.77
N SER A 50 -20.92 -17.50 -12.22
CA SER A 50 -22.02 -17.55 -13.18
C SER A 50 -22.30 -16.18 -13.83
N GLY A 51 -22.98 -16.20 -14.97
CA GLY A 51 -23.46 -15.04 -15.72
C GLY A 51 -22.79 -14.89 -17.08
N ASP A 52 -23.54 -14.33 -18.03
CA ASP A 52 -23.06 -14.04 -19.38
C ASP A 52 -22.09 -12.85 -19.30
N ILE A 53 -20.91 -13.02 -19.89
CA ILE A 53 -19.83 -12.03 -19.89
C ILE A 53 -19.67 -11.55 -21.32
N PHE A 54 -19.59 -10.25 -21.55
CA PHE A 54 -19.46 -9.68 -22.89
C PHE A 54 -18.16 -8.88 -23.02
N CYS A 55 -17.54 -8.91 -24.19
CA CYS A 55 -16.32 -8.16 -24.47
C CYS A 55 -16.62 -6.67 -24.40
N ALA A 56 -15.83 -5.91 -23.63
CA ALA A 56 -15.96 -4.46 -23.63
C ALA A 56 -15.44 -3.80 -24.92
N GLY A 57 -14.78 -4.54 -25.82
CA GLY A 57 -14.36 -3.99 -27.11
C GLY A 57 -15.47 -4.03 -28.15
N CYS A 58 -16.01 -5.22 -28.40
CA CYS A 58 -16.97 -5.48 -29.48
C CYS A 58 -18.36 -5.92 -29.00
N GLY A 59 -18.54 -6.20 -27.71
CA GLY A 59 -19.82 -6.68 -27.17
C GLY A 59 -20.10 -8.17 -27.36
N GLU A 60 -19.18 -8.91 -27.98
CA GLU A 60 -19.33 -10.36 -28.20
C GLU A 60 -19.29 -11.14 -26.88
N GLU A 61 -20.04 -12.23 -26.78
CA GLU A 61 -20.02 -13.08 -25.60
C GLU A 61 -18.64 -13.72 -25.39
N LEU A 62 -18.07 -13.44 -24.22
CA LEU A 62 -16.83 -14.01 -23.74
C LEU A 62 -17.15 -15.27 -22.95
N ASP A 63 -17.33 -16.34 -23.72
CA ASP A 63 -17.26 -17.71 -23.22
C ASP A 63 -15.88 -18.00 -22.61
N ARG A 64 -15.56 -19.21 -22.12
CA ARG A 64 -14.32 -19.53 -21.35
C ARG A 64 -12.95 -19.20 -21.99
N SER A 65 -12.92 -18.64 -23.20
CA SER A 65 -11.73 -18.20 -23.93
C SER A 65 -10.98 -17.04 -23.24
N ILE A 66 -9.66 -17.05 -23.39
CA ILE A 66 -8.74 -15.99 -22.93
C ILE A 66 -8.74 -14.79 -23.92
N ALA A 67 -9.11 -15.04 -25.17
CA ALA A 67 -9.21 -14.05 -26.23
C ALA A 67 -10.68 -13.82 -26.60
N CYS A 68 -11.02 -12.60 -27.00
CA CYS A 68 -12.33 -12.37 -27.61
C CYS A 68 -12.39 -13.07 -28.98
N PRO A 69 -13.42 -13.89 -29.25
CA PRO A 69 -13.53 -14.60 -30.53
C PRO A 69 -13.81 -13.65 -31.70
N SER A 70 -14.45 -12.51 -31.45
CA SER A 70 -14.79 -11.52 -32.48
C SER A 70 -13.66 -10.53 -32.77
N CYS A 71 -13.05 -9.92 -31.73
CA CYS A 71 -12.03 -8.89 -31.94
C CYS A 71 -10.58 -9.35 -31.74
N GLY A 72 -10.34 -10.61 -31.35
CA GLY A 72 -9.00 -11.17 -31.14
C GLY A 72 -8.22 -10.60 -29.96
N LYS A 73 -8.78 -9.65 -29.21
CA LYS A 73 -8.10 -9.02 -28.07
C LYS A 73 -7.85 -10.04 -26.97
N LEU A 74 -6.59 -10.17 -26.56
CA LEU A 74 -6.17 -10.99 -25.42
C LEU A 74 -6.52 -10.27 -24.11
N TYR A 75 -7.04 -11.03 -23.14
CA TYR A 75 -7.42 -10.52 -21.82
C TYR A 75 -8.33 -9.28 -21.87
N PRO A 76 -9.43 -9.30 -22.66
CA PRO A 76 -10.27 -8.13 -22.81
C PRO A 76 -10.92 -7.78 -21.46
N ALA A 77 -11.04 -6.48 -21.19
CA ALA A 77 -12.00 -6.01 -20.20
C ALA A 77 -13.40 -6.48 -20.61
N PHE A 78 -14.26 -6.75 -19.65
CA PHE A 78 -15.58 -7.28 -19.91
C PHE A 78 -16.67 -6.44 -19.27
N VAL A 79 -17.84 -6.45 -19.91
CA VAL A 79 -19.08 -5.91 -19.36
C VAL A 79 -19.96 -7.07 -18.96
N PHE A 80 -20.72 -6.89 -17.89
CA PHE A 80 -21.70 -7.86 -17.47
C PHE A 80 -22.85 -7.23 -16.70
N ALA A 81 -23.98 -7.94 -16.71
CA ALA A 81 -25.21 -7.51 -16.07
C ALA A 81 -25.43 -8.27 -14.75
N GLN A 82 -25.78 -7.54 -13.69
CA GLN A 82 -26.24 -8.13 -12.43
C GLN A 82 -27.65 -7.66 -12.09
N ALA A 83 -28.48 -8.59 -11.59
CA ALA A 83 -29.87 -8.31 -11.23
C ALA A 83 -30.03 -7.28 -10.10
N THR A 84 -29.01 -7.14 -9.25
CA THR A 84 -28.94 -6.19 -8.15
C THR A 84 -27.58 -5.51 -8.15
N LYS A 85 -27.55 -4.22 -7.81
CA LYS A 85 -26.29 -3.50 -7.58
C LYS A 85 -25.54 -4.24 -6.49
N ALA A 86 -24.34 -4.73 -6.81
CA ALA A 86 -23.47 -5.35 -5.82
C ALA A 86 -23.33 -4.34 -4.67
N ALA A 87 -23.76 -4.74 -3.46
CA ALA A 87 -23.55 -3.92 -2.27
C ALA A 87 -22.07 -3.52 -2.29
N PRO A 88 -21.74 -2.22 -2.17
CA PRO A 88 -20.37 -1.75 -2.28
C PRO A 88 -19.56 -2.67 -1.38
N LYS A 89 -18.58 -3.37 -1.97
CA LYS A 89 -17.71 -4.26 -1.22
C LYS A 89 -17.14 -3.37 -0.12
N ARG A 90 -17.69 -3.45 1.09
CA ARG A 90 -17.03 -2.92 2.28
C ARG A 90 -15.67 -3.54 2.15
N THR A 91 -14.64 -2.73 1.94
CA THR A 91 -13.27 -3.18 2.05
C THR A 91 -13.20 -3.73 3.46
N VAL A 92 -13.44 -5.04 3.59
CA VAL A 92 -13.29 -5.77 4.82
C VAL A 92 -11.79 -5.66 5.01
N HIS A 93 -11.37 -4.64 5.75
CA HIS A 93 -10.17 -4.76 6.53
C HIS A 93 -10.41 -6.02 7.34
N VAL A 94 -9.83 -7.12 6.85
CA VAL A 94 -9.69 -8.37 7.58
C VAL A 94 -8.77 -8.02 8.74
N ARG A 95 -9.33 -7.36 9.75
CA ARG A 95 -8.86 -7.48 11.11
C ARG A 95 -9.22 -8.90 11.47
N SER A 96 -8.20 -9.76 11.45
CA SER A 96 -8.20 -11.06 12.10
C SER A 96 -8.44 -10.85 13.60
N THR A 97 -9.67 -10.51 13.97
CA THR A 97 -10.08 -10.48 15.35
C THR A 97 -10.97 -11.68 15.56
N TYR A 98 -10.34 -12.76 16.02
CA TYR A 98 -11.01 -13.82 16.76
C TYR A 98 -11.67 -13.20 17.99
N TYR A 99 -12.88 -12.67 17.84
CA TYR A 99 -13.73 -12.35 18.98
C TYR A 99 -14.65 -13.54 19.24
N ILE A 100 -14.32 -14.25 20.30
CA ILE A 100 -15.15 -15.21 21.01
C ILE A 100 -16.51 -14.53 21.29
N ARG A 101 -17.58 -14.98 20.62
CA ARG A 101 -18.95 -14.63 20.97
C ARG A 101 -19.28 -15.24 22.33
N ARG A 102 -19.17 -14.47 23.42
CA ARG A 102 -19.86 -14.80 24.68
C ARG A 102 -21.34 -14.40 24.55
N ARG A 103 -22.22 -15.39 24.72
CA ARG A 103 -23.68 -15.23 24.81
C ARG A 103 -24.05 -14.31 25.99
N PRO A 104 -25.00 -13.38 25.85
CA PRO A 104 -25.74 -12.87 26.98
C PRO A 104 -27.05 -13.68 27.14
N THR A 105 -27.11 -14.50 28.18
CA THR A 105 -28.38 -14.94 28.78
C THR A 105 -28.60 -14.14 30.06
N ARG A 106 -29.71 -13.41 30.17
CA ARG A 106 -30.51 -13.28 31.41
C ARG A 106 -31.79 -12.45 31.23
N LYS A 107 -32.90 -13.19 31.41
CA LYS A 107 -34.24 -12.96 31.99
C LYS A 107 -34.85 -11.55 32.13
N PRO A 108 -36.20 -11.45 31.98
CA PRO A 108 -36.97 -10.22 32.21
C PRO A 108 -37.20 -9.97 33.71
N ILE A 109 -37.27 -8.68 34.09
CA ILE A 109 -37.55 -8.22 35.46
C ILE A 109 -38.80 -7.31 35.42
N PRO A 110 -39.71 -7.42 36.41
CA PRO A 110 -41.12 -7.03 36.28
C PRO A 110 -41.40 -5.53 36.48
N LYS A 111 -42.53 -5.09 35.90
CA LYS A 111 -43.15 -3.78 36.11
C LYS A 111 -43.49 -3.59 37.60
N LYS A 112 -42.90 -2.58 38.24
CA LYS A 112 -43.36 -2.07 39.54
C LYS A 112 -44.22 -0.84 39.34
N THR A 113 -45.40 -0.89 39.92
CA THR A 113 -46.36 0.20 40.12
C THR A 113 -45.72 1.34 40.93
N ILE A 114 -45.94 2.56 40.43
CA ILE A 114 -45.41 3.80 41.01
C ILE A 114 -46.43 4.30 42.03
N ALA A 115 -46.04 4.32 43.31
CA ALA A 115 -46.72 5.10 44.34
C ALA A 115 -46.02 6.47 44.49
N PRO A 116 -46.76 7.58 44.63
CA PRO A 116 -46.16 8.91 44.73
C PRO A 116 -45.44 9.08 46.08
N LYS A 117 -44.13 9.35 46.02
CA LYS A 117 -43.32 9.70 47.20
C LYS A 117 -43.26 11.23 47.40
N LYS A 118 -43.42 11.62 48.67
CA LYS A 118 -43.30 12.99 49.18
C LYS A 118 -41.94 13.63 48.85
N PRO A 119 -41.88 14.96 48.67
CA PRO A 119 -40.67 15.68 48.29
C PRO A 119 -39.63 15.62 49.42
N THR A 120 -38.48 15.01 49.13
CA THR A 120 -37.32 14.96 50.02
C THR A 120 -36.33 16.04 49.56
N GLN A 121 -35.84 16.84 50.51
CA GLN A 121 -35.00 18.00 50.26
C GLN A 121 -33.72 17.63 49.50
N ILE A 122 -33.55 18.27 48.34
CA ILE A 122 -32.39 18.15 47.46
C ILE A 122 -31.27 19.03 48.04
N LEU A 123 -30.44 18.46 48.90
CA LEU A 123 -29.24 19.12 49.39
C LEU A 123 -27.99 18.28 49.06
N SER A 124 -27.14 18.86 48.19
CA SER A 124 -25.71 18.54 47.94
C SER A 124 -25.29 17.35 47.06
N ILE A 125 -26.10 16.92 46.08
CA ILE A 125 -25.64 15.89 45.10
C ILE A 125 -24.71 16.47 44.00
N PHE A 126 -24.69 17.79 43.80
CA PHE A 126 -23.94 18.44 42.72
C PHE A 126 -22.41 18.26 42.79
N ASN A 127 -21.83 18.01 43.97
CA ASN A 127 -20.36 17.97 44.12
C ASN A 127 -19.71 16.61 43.75
N LYS A 128 -20.48 15.52 43.65
CA LYS A 128 -19.92 14.19 43.30
C LYS A 128 -19.83 13.95 41.79
N TYR A 129 -20.69 14.59 41.00
CA TYR A 129 -20.70 14.45 39.55
C TYR A 129 -19.67 15.35 38.85
N THR A 130 -19.28 16.47 39.47
CA THR A 130 -18.24 17.37 38.94
C THR A 130 -16.86 16.72 39.00
N ILE A 131 -16.54 16.02 40.09
CA ILE A 131 -15.26 15.29 40.24
C ILE A 131 -15.16 14.12 39.25
N SER A 132 -16.24 13.35 39.07
CA SER A 132 -16.23 12.22 38.13
C SER A 132 -16.14 12.68 36.67
N ALA A 133 -16.81 13.79 36.31
CA ALA A 133 -16.70 14.38 34.98
C ALA A 133 -15.28 14.91 34.71
N ALA A 134 -14.66 15.60 35.67
CA ALA A 134 -13.28 16.09 35.54
C ALA A 134 -12.29 14.93 35.33
N LEU A 135 -12.43 13.83 36.08
CA LEU A 135 -11.57 12.66 35.97
C LEU A 135 -11.74 11.96 34.61
N LEU A 136 -12.96 11.92 34.07
CA LEU A 136 -13.26 11.38 32.75
C LEU A 136 -12.61 12.24 31.64
N VAL A 137 -12.64 13.57 31.76
CA VAL A 137 -11.95 14.48 30.83
C VAL A 137 -10.43 14.28 30.86
N VAL A 138 -9.84 14.11 32.05
CA VAL A 138 -8.39 13.81 32.19
C VAL A 138 -8.04 12.47 31.52
N LEU A 139 -8.87 11.43 31.69
CA LEU A 139 -8.66 10.13 31.02
C LEU A 139 -8.78 10.21 29.49
N ILE A 140 -9.77 10.96 28.99
CA ILE A 140 -9.94 11.17 27.53
C ILE A 140 -8.73 11.91 26.97
N THR A 141 -8.32 13.02 27.60
CA THR A 141 -7.18 13.83 27.13
C THR A 141 -5.88 13.04 27.16
N ALA A 142 -5.60 12.32 28.25
CA ALA A 142 -4.45 11.41 28.33
C ALA A 142 -4.51 10.33 27.24
N GLY A 143 -5.69 9.73 27.01
CA GLY A 143 -5.91 8.73 25.96
C GLY A 143 -5.64 9.26 24.55
N VAL A 144 -6.08 10.48 24.24
CA VAL A 144 -5.84 11.14 22.95
C VAL A 144 -4.35 11.43 22.76
N VAL A 145 -3.64 11.91 23.80
CA VAL A 145 -2.20 12.15 23.74
C VAL A 145 -1.43 10.86 23.49
N VAL A 146 -1.73 9.78 24.22
CA VAL A 146 -1.08 8.47 24.02
C VAL A 146 -1.37 7.92 22.62
N TYR A 147 -2.62 7.99 22.17
CA TYR A 147 -3.01 7.54 20.83
C TYR A 147 -2.30 8.32 19.73
N SER A 148 -2.19 9.64 19.86
CA SER A 148 -1.48 10.48 18.89
C SER A 148 0.02 10.15 18.84
N LYS A 149 0.66 9.94 19.99
CA LYS A 149 2.07 9.49 20.08
C LYS A 149 2.27 8.12 19.40
N MET A 150 1.40 7.15 19.67
CA MET A 150 1.48 5.83 19.00
C MET A 150 1.28 5.91 17.49
N LYS A 151 0.35 6.77 17.04
CA LYS A 151 0.10 7.01 15.61
C LYS A 151 1.30 7.68 14.93
N ALA A 152 1.96 8.62 15.61
CA ALA A 152 3.18 9.26 15.13
C ALA A 152 4.33 8.26 15.00
N VAL A 153 4.54 7.42 16.02
CA VAL A 153 5.53 6.33 16.00
C VAL A 153 5.28 5.39 14.83
N LYS A 154 4.05 4.91 14.65
CA LYS A 154 3.72 4.00 13.55
C LYS A 154 4.00 4.62 12.16
N LYS A 155 3.54 5.86 11.95
CA LYS A 155 3.81 6.58 10.68
C LYS A 155 5.31 6.79 10.45
N TYR A 156 6.06 7.08 11.50
CA TYR A 156 7.51 7.22 11.43
C TYR A 156 8.16 5.90 10.99
N SER A 157 7.81 4.78 11.62
CA SER A 157 8.31 3.44 11.25
C SER A 157 8.00 3.05 9.79
N GLU A 158 6.79 3.35 9.33
CA GLU A 158 6.38 3.09 7.94
C GLU A 158 7.18 3.93 6.93
N ASN A 159 7.47 5.20 7.26
CA ASN A 159 8.31 6.05 6.39
C ASN A 159 9.78 5.61 6.44
N TYR A 160 10.26 5.19 7.61
CA TYR A 160 11.61 4.72 7.83
C TYR A 160 11.93 3.50 6.95
N THR A 161 11.04 2.50 6.96
CA THR A 161 11.17 1.29 6.12
C THR A 161 11.08 1.62 4.62
N LYS A 162 10.23 2.56 4.21
CA LYS A 162 10.15 3.04 2.82
C LYS A 162 11.44 3.72 2.36
N VAL A 163 12.04 4.55 3.22
CA VAL A 163 13.33 5.18 2.93
C VAL A 163 14.41 4.14 2.77
N LEU A 164 14.51 3.18 3.70
CA LEU A 164 15.50 2.10 3.59
C LEU A 164 15.34 1.28 2.32
N TYR A 165 14.09 0.93 1.97
CA TYR A 165 13.81 0.26 0.72
C TYR A 165 14.27 1.08 -0.49
N GLY A 166 13.94 2.38 -0.53
CA GLY A 166 14.33 3.26 -1.62
C GLY A 166 15.84 3.44 -1.74
N ILE A 167 16.53 3.62 -0.61
CA ILE A 167 17.99 3.69 -0.54
C ILE A 167 18.62 2.41 -1.08
N LYS A 168 18.23 1.23 -0.57
CA LYS A 168 18.79 -0.06 -1.02
C LYS A 168 18.50 -0.32 -2.49
N ALA A 169 17.25 -0.15 -2.92
CA ALA A 169 16.86 -0.36 -4.31
C ALA A 169 17.57 0.63 -5.27
N GLY A 170 17.78 1.87 -4.84
CA GLY A 170 18.52 2.87 -5.58
C GLY A 170 20.00 2.50 -5.71
N THR A 171 20.65 2.14 -4.60
CA THR A 171 22.04 1.67 -4.58
C THR A 171 22.25 0.46 -5.50
N ASP A 172 21.35 -0.53 -5.45
CA ASP A 172 21.43 -1.72 -6.32
C ASP A 172 21.36 -1.35 -7.80
N ILE A 173 20.50 -0.41 -8.17
CA ILE A 173 20.42 0.09 -9.56
C ILE A 173 21.71 0.79 -9.95
N CYS A 174 22.24 1.68 -9.09
CA CYS A 174 23.46 2.44 -9.35
C CYS A 174 24.68 1.54 -9.56
N LEU A 175 24.84 0.49 -8.74
CA LEU A 175 26.04 -0.34 -8.73
C LEU A 175 26.00 -1.49 -9.74
N LYS A 176 24.80 -1.91 -10.18
CA LYS A 176 24.62 -3.05 -11.09
C LYS A 176 25.45 -3.02 -12.39
N PRO A 177 25.61 -1.89 -13.10
CA PRO A 177 26.47 -1.84 -14.29
C PRO A 177 27.93 -2.16 -13.97
N PHE A 178 28.46 -1.62 -12.87
CA PHE A 178 29.83 -1.85 -12.42
C PHE A 178 30.04 -3.28 -11.94
N GLU A 179 29.06 -3.85 -11.22
CA GLU A 179 29.11 -5.25 -10.77
C GLU A 179 29.11 -6.24 -11.95
N LYS A 180 28.32 -5.97 -13.00
CA LYS A 180 28.34 -6.79 -14.22
C LYS A 180 29.73 -6.79 -14.85
N VAL A 181 30.33 -5.61 -14.95
CA VAL A 181 31.67 -5.47 -15.51
C VAL A 181 32.72 -6.20 -14.68
N ALA A 182 32.71 -6.01 -13.35
CA ALA A 182 33.61 -6.69 -12.43
C ALA A 182 33.45 -8.23 -12.45
N SER A 183 32.24 -8.72 -12.73
CA SER A 183 31.95 -10.16 -12.79
C SER A 183 32.31 -10.78 -14.15
N SER A 184 32.27 -10.01 -15.23
CA SER A 184 32.61 -10.47 -16.59
C SER A 184 34.12 -10.49 -16.89
N SER A 185 34.92 -9.76 -16.10
CA SER A 185 36.32 -9.49 -16.37
C SER A 185 37.27 -10.61 -15.89
N GLY A 186 37.09 -11.82 -16.42
CA GLY A 186 38.16 -12.82 -16.44
C GLY A 186 39.30 -12.46 -17.41
N SER A 187 39.17 -11.36 -18.15
CA SER A 187 40.07 -10.92 -19.22
C SER A 187 40.32 -9.41 -19.15
N SER A 188 41.58 -9.00 -19.25
CA SER A 188 42.09 -7.62 -19.19
C SER A 188 41.17 -6.56 -19.80
N TYR A 189 40.91 -5.49 -19.04
CA TYR A 189 40.18 -4.31 -19.51
C TYR A 189 40.95 -3.58 -20.60
N SER A 190 40.28 -3.24 -21.70
CA SER A 190 40.84 -2.31 -22.68
C SER A 190 40.66 -0.88 -22.16
N PRO A 191 41.69 0.00 -22.24
CA PRO A 191 41.53 1.42 -21.95
C PRO A 191 40.48 2.12 -22.81
N TYR A 192 40.05 1.48 -23.91
CA TYR A 192 39.05 1.98 -24.86
C TYR A 192 37.64 1.46 -24.60
N ASP A 193 37.45 0.57 -23.62
CA ASP A 193 36.12 0.07 -23.29
C ASP A 193 35.24 1.20 -22.75
N PRO A 194 33.98 1.32 -23.21
CA PRO A 194 33.11 2.39 -22.77
C PRO A 194 32.77 2.24 -21.28
N THR A 195 32.77 3.36 -20.57
CA THR A 195 32.42 3.40 -19.15
C THR A 195 31.00 2.84 -18.94
N PRO A 196 30.78 1.99 -17.91
CA PRO A 196 29.45 1.47 -17.61
C PRO A 196 28.50 2.63 -17.33
N SER A 197 27.39 2.68 -18.06
CA SER A 197 26.38 3.71 -17.88
C SER A 197 25.00 3.10 -17.69
N LEU A 198 24.15 3.80 -16.94
CA LEU A 198 22.76 3.44 -16.77
C LEU A 198 21.98 3.75 -18.06
N SER A 199 21.10 2.85 -18.47
CA SER A 199 20.15 3.14 -19.56
C SER A 199 19.24 4.34 -19.20
N SER A 200 18.68 5.04 -20.19
CA SER A 200 17.79 6.18 -19.92
C SER A 200 16.60 5.80 -19.04
N SER A 201 16.09 4.56 -19.21
CA SER A 201 15.01 4.00 -18.39
C SER A 201 15.42 3.81 -16.93
N GLU A 202 16.66 3.35 -16.69
CA GLU A 202 17.21 3.18 -15.34
C GLU A 202 17.51 4.51 -14.68
N GLN A 203 18.04 5.49 -15.42
CA GLN A 203 18.26 6.85 -14.91
C GLN A 203 16.94 7.51 -14.49
N SER A 204 15.90 7.43 -15.33
CA SER A 204 14.57 7.95 -15.00
C SER A 204 13.99 7.27 -13.75
N ARG A 205 14.11 5.94 -13.66
CA ARG A 205 13.68 5.18 -12.49
C ARG A 205 14.46 5.58 -11.23
N LEU A 206 15.77 5.77 -11.34
CA LEU A 206 16.64 6.17 -10.24
C LEU A 206 16.27 7.56 -9.72
N ASN A 207 16.02 8.53 -10.61
CA ASN A 207 15.56 9.87 -10.25
C ASN A 207 14.22 9.84 -9.51
N ILE A 208 13.28 9.00 -9.96
CA ILE A 208 11.99 8.80 -9.26
C ILE A 208 12.20 8.21 -7.87
N ILE A 209 13.09 7.23 -7.73
CA ILE A 209 13.43 6.62 -6.43
C ILE A 209 14.02 7.69 -5.50
N LYS A 210 15.01 8.45 -5.98
CA LYS A 210 15.63 9.54 -5.21
C LYS A 210 14.60 10.56 -4.75
N ALA A 211 13.75 11.06 -5.64
CA ALA A 211 12.70 12.02 -5.28
C ALA A 211 11.74 11.48 -4.20
N LYS A 212 11.38 10.18 -4.25
CA LYS A 212 10.54 9.53 -3.23
C LYS A 212 11.28 9.37 -1.90
N VAL A 213 12.56 9.02 -1.93
CA VAL A 213 13.43 8.93 -0.74
C VAL A 213 13.53 10.31 -0.09
N ASP A 214 13.83 11.36 -0.86
CA ASP A 214 13.99 12.73 -0.39
C ASP A 214 12.69 13.24 0.26
N THR A 215 11.55 13.00 -0.40
CA THR A 215 10.22 13.34 0.13
C THR A 215 9.92 12.60 1.45
N SER A 216 10.33 11.34 1.56
CA SER A 216 10.10 10.53 2.76
C SER A 216 11.07 10.89 3.89
N MET A 217 12.30 11.29 3.57
CA MET A 217 13.29 11.82 4.51
C MET A 217 12.82 13.12 5.15
N LYS A 218 12.25 14.04 4.37
CA LYS A 218 11.63 15.29 4.88
C LYS A 218 10.50 15.00 5.89
N LYS A 219 9.68 13.98 5.64
CA LYS A 219 8.60 13.57 6.56
C LYS A 219 9.10 12.98 7.89
N MET A 220 10.40 12.73 8.02
CA MET A 220 11.04 12.16 9.20
C MET A 220 12.00 13.14 9.89
N GLU A 221 11.94 14.42 9.55
CA GLU A 221 12.81 15.46 10.11
C GLU A 221 12.69 15.57 11.63
N ASN A 222 11.49 15.30 12.18
CA ASN A 222 11.21 15.31 13.61
C ASN A 222 11.02 13.87 14.13
N PRO A 223 12.09 13.16 14.51
CA PRO A 223 11.99 11.81 15.04
C PRO A 223 11.42 11.80 16.46
N PRO A 224 10.58 10.82 16.83
CA PRO A 224 10.31 10.54 18.24
C PRO A 224 11.61 10.27 19.01
N GLU A 225 11.68 10.66 20.29
CA GLU A 225 12.90 10.59 21.13
C GLU A 225 13.64 9.24 21.04
N LYS A 226 12.89 8.13 21.02
CA LYS A 226 13.46 6.77 20.96
C LYS A 226 14.12 6.42 19.62
N PHE A 227 13.95 7.23 18.58
CA PHE A 227 14.48 6.99 17.23
C PHE A 227 15.53 8.01 16.78
N VAL A 228 15.98 8.91 17.66
CA VAL A 228 16.96 9.95 17.32
C VAL A 228 18.27 9.33 16.81
N THR A 229 18.85 8.37 17.53
CA THR A 229 20.09 7.69 17.12
C THR A 229 19.92 6.92 15.80
N ALA A 230 18.79 6.24 15.63
CA ALA A 230 18.49 5.54 14.38
C ALA A 230 18.34 6.51 13.19
N LYS A 231 17.77 7.70 13.42
CA LYS A 231 17.64 8.75 12.40
C LYS A 231 19.00 9.29 11.97
N GLU A 232 19.90 9.50 12.91
CA GLU A 232 21.27 9.94 12.62
C GLU A 232 22.00 8.93 11.75
N LYS A 233 21.98 7.64 12.12
CA LYS A 233 22.56 6.57 11.31
C LYS A 233 21.89 6.45 9.94
N LEU A 234 20.58 6.67 9.85
CA LEU A 234 19.85 6.70 8.58
C LEU A 234 20.32 7.87 7.68
N ASN A 235 20.58 9.04 8.26
CA ASN A 235 21.13 10.19 7.54
C ASN A 235 22.51 9.87 6.96
N ASN A 236 23.37 9.20 7.73
CA ASN A 236 24.69 8.79 7.25
C ASN A 236 24.57 7.83 6.06
N LEU A 237 23.72 6.80 6.18
CA LEU A 237 23.45 5.87 5.08
C LEU A 237 22.87 6.58 3.84
N TYR A 238 21.96 7.54 4.04
CA TYR A 238 21.41 8.36 2.97
C TYR A 238 22.50 9.22 2.29
N GLY A 239 23.45 9.75 3.06
CA GLY A 239 24.61 10.47 2.53
C GLY A 239 25.48 9.59 1.62
N VAL A 240 25.75 8.34 2.03
CA VAL A 240 26.46 7.37 1.19
C VAL A 240 25.68 7.06 -0.10
N TYR A 241 24.37 6.85 0.01
CA TYR A 241 23.51 6.66 -1.17
C TYR A 241 23.53 7.86 -2.12
N ALA A 242 23.53 9.09 -1.59
CA ALA A 242 23.60 10.29 -2.42
C ALA A 242 24.93 10.37 -3.21
N LYS A 243 26.06 9.96 -2.59
CA LYS A 243 27.35 9.85 -3.29
C LYS A 243 27.29 8.80 -4.41
N ILE A 244 26.76 7.61 -4.11
CA ILE A 244 26.59 6.51 -5.09
C ILE A 244 25.70 6.95 -6.26
N HIS A 245 24.61 7.66 -5.96
CA HIS A 245 23.71 8.19 -6.97
C HIS A 245 24.40 9.21 -7.88
N ALA A 246 25.14 10.17 -7.32
CA ALA A 246 25.88 11.15 -8.11
C ALA A 246 26.93 10.48 -9.00
N PHE A 247 27.68 9.52 -8.43
CA PHE A 247 28.69 8.74 -9.15
C PHE A 247 28.09 7.97 -10.33
N ALA A 248 26.96 7.30 -10.15
CA ALA A 248 26.33 6.52 -11.22
C ALA A 248 25.77 7.36 -12.37
N LEU A 249 25.47 8.64 -12.14
CA LEU A 249 25.03 9.57 -13.19
C LEU A 249 26.20 10.21 -13.95
N GLN A 250 27.34 10.38 -13.28
CA GLN A 250 28.51 11.07 -13.82
C GLN A 250 29.80 10.33 -13.42
N PRO A 251 30.05 9.13 -13.98
CA PRO A 251 31.36 8.50 -13.83
C PRO A 251 32.40 9.37 -14.54
N SER A 252 33.56 9.57 -13.92
CA SER A 252 34.59 10.52 -14.37
C SER A 252 35.96 9.89 -14.58
N GLY A 253 36.09 8.59 -14.31
CA GLY A 253 37.34 7.86 -14.40
C GLY A 253 37.50 7.04 -15.68
N THR A 254 38.59 6.30 -15.72
CA THR A 254 38.71 5.14 -16.59
C THR A 254 37.85 4.00 -16.03
N MET A 255 37.44 3.05 -16.87
CA MET A 255 36.62 1.91 -16.45
C MET A 255 37.14 1.20 -15.19
N GLN A 256 38.46 0.95 -15.09
CA GLN A 256 39.07 0.36 -13.90
C GLN A 256 38.88 1.23 -12.66
N LYS A 257 39.18 2.54 -12.75
CA LYS A 257 39.04 3.48 -11.63
C LYS A 257 37.59 3.58 -11.16
N ASP A 258 36.64 3.54 -12.09
CA ASP A 258 35.22 3.61 -11.77
C ASP A 258 34.73 2.30 -11.11
N VAL A 259 35.20 1.14 -11.55
CA VAL A 259 34.90 -0.15 -10.89
C VAL A 259 35.47 -0.18 -9.47
N ASP A 260 36.72 0.25 -9.29
CA ASP A 260 37.36 0.33 -7.96
C ASP A 260 36.62 1.33 -7.04
N ALA A 261 36.19 2.47 -7.58
CA ALA A 261 35.40 3.46 -6.85
C ALA A 261 34.02 2.90 -6.46
N ALA A 262 33.35 2.19 -7.37
CA ALA A 262 32.07 1.54 -7.12
C ALA A 262 32.17 0.50 -6.00
N GLU A 263 33.22 -0.33 -6.00
CA GLU A 263 33.45 -1.33 -4.96
C GLU A 263 33.74 -0.67 -3.60
N LYS A 264 34.53 0.40 -3.56
CA LYS A 264 34.75 1.19 -2.35
C LYS A 264 33.45 1.77 -1.79
N MET A 265 32.59 2.33 -2.64
CA MET A 265 31.29 2.86 -2.21
C MET A 265 30.34 1.76 -1.74
N LYS A 266 30.40 0.56 -2.33
CA LYS A 266 29.65 -0.62 -1.89
C LYS A 266 30.06 -1.06 -0.49
N ILE A 267 31.37 -1.04 -0.19
CA ILE A 267 31.90 -1.32 1.15
C ILE A 267 31.43 -0.25 2.15
N GLU A 268 31.53 1.05 1.81
CA GLU A 268 31.06 2.16 2.65
C GLU A 268 29.56 2.04 2.96
N PHE A 269 28.77 1.64 1.96
CA PHE A 269 27.33 1.38 2.11
C PHE A 269 27.05 0.19 3.05
N LYS A 270 27.82 -0.89 2.92
CA LYS A 270 27.68 -2.08 3.78
C LYS A 270 28.00 -1.77 5.24
N ILE A 271 29.09 -1.04 5.49
CA ILE A 271 29.48 -0.59 6.84
C ILE A 271 28.39 0.30 7.44
N SER A 272 27.94 1.32 6.70
CA SER A 272 26.88 2.23 7.15
C SER A 272 25.56 1.49 7.41
N SER A 273 25.23 0.46 6.62
CA SER A 273 24.04 -0.37 6.81
C SER A 273 24.15 -1.25 8.06
N GLN A 274 25.34 -1.80 8.36
CA GLN A 274 25.59 -2.58 9.57
C GLN A 274 25.51 -1.70 10.83
N GLU A 275 26.11 -0.51 10.81
CA GLU A 275 25.97 0.45 11.89
C GLU A 275 24.51 0.82 12.15
N LEU A 276 23.75 1.10 11.08
CA LEU A 276 22.33 1.38 11.18
C LEU A 276 21.59 0.24 11.87
N LYS A 277 21.81 -1.00 11.44
CA LYS A 277 21.17 -2.20 12.01
C LYS A 277 21.45 -2.34 13.49
N SER A 278 22.70 -2.13 13.91
CA SER A 278 23.09 -2.23 15.32
C SER A 278 22.42 -1.17 16.19
N ALA A 279 22.07 -0.01 15.61
CA ALA A 279 21.41 1.09 16.29
C ALA A 279 19.87 1.06 16.21
N LEU A 280 19.26 0.03 15.60
CA LEU A 280 17.80 -0.05 15.46
C LEU A 280 17.11 -0.39 16.79
N PRO A 281 16.17 0.44 17.26
CA PRO A 281 15.29 0.06 18.36
C PRO A 281 14.42 -1.14 17.98
N LYS A 282 14.08 -1.98 18.97
CA LYS A 282 13.29 -3.22 18.78
C LYS A 282 12.05 -3.03 17.90
N GLN A 283 11.33 -1.91 18.06
CA GLN A 283 10.13 -1.61 17.26
C GLN A 283 10.42 -1.44 15.76
N LEU A 284 11.50 -0.74 15.39
CA LEU A 284 11.90 -0.59 13.98
C LEU A 284 12.47 -1.89 13.42
N SER A 285 13.17 -2.66 14.25
CA SER A 285 13.67 -3.98 13.85
C SER A 285 12.51 -4.92 13.44
N VAL A 286 11.44 -5.00 14.25
CA VAL A 286 10.24 -5.80 13.91
C VAL A 286 9.57 -5.30 12.62
N GLU A 287 9.42 -3.98 12.46
CA GLU A 287 8.84 -3.42 11.23
C GLU A 287 9.73 -3.66 10.00
N LEU A 288 11.07 -3.67 10.18
CA LEU A 288 12.01 -4.01 9.12
C LEU A 288 11.89 -5.48 8.71
N GLU A 289 11.76 -6.42 9.66
CA GLU A 289 11.53 -7.83 9.35
C GLU A 289 10.20 -8.04 8.60
N ASN A 290 9.13 -7.36 9.03
CA ASN A 290 7.86 -7.36 8.30
C ASN A 290 8.01 -6.79 6.88
N ALA A 291 8.81 -5.74 6.72
CA ALA A 291 9.11 -5.15 5.43
C ALA A 291 9.96 -6.09 4.55
N ARG A 292 10.89 -6.86 5.11
CA ARG A 292 11.68 -7.89 4.38
C ARG A 292 10.81 -8.98 3.77
N ALA A 293 9.77 -9.40 4.47
CA ALA A 293 8.80 -10.35 3.93
C ALA A 293 8.06 -9.78 2.70
N LYS A 294 7.79 -8.47 2.71
CA LYS A 294 7.03 -7.77 1.66
C LYS A 294 7.88 -7.32 0.47
N TYR A 295 9.12 -6.88 0.71
CA TYR A 295 9.97 -6.27 -0.31
C TYR A 295 11.22 -7.11 -0.55
N ARG A 296 11.30 -7.72 -1.75
CA ARG A 296 12.41 -8.61 -2.13
C ARG A 296 13.79 -7.98 -1.94
N ASN A 297 13.95 -6.70 -2.30
CA ASN A 297 15.24 -6.00 -2.24
C ASN A 297 15.74 -5.73 -0.82
N LEU A 298 14.90 -5.88 0.21
CA LEU A 298 15.31 -5.73 1.61
C LEU A 298 15.82 -7.05 2.22
N ARG A 299 15.65 -8.19 1.55
CA ARG A 299 16.05 -9.50 2.11
C ARG A 299 17.54 -9.58 2.39
N ASP A 300 18.33 -8.98 1.51
CA ASP A 300 19.80 -8.95 1.61
C ASP A 300 20.29 -7.68 2.32
N PHE A 301 19.37 -6.81 2.78
CA PHE A 301 19.72 -5.58 3.49
C PHE A 301 20.34 -5.90 4.83
#